data_AF-A0A7C3MNL8-F1
#
_entry.id   AF-A0A7C3MNL8-F1
#
_cell.length_a   1.000
_cell.length_b   1.000
_cell.length_c   1.000
_cell.angle_alpha   90.00
_cell.angle_beta   90.00
_cell.angle_gamma   90.00
#
_symmetry.space_group_name_H-M   'P 1'
#
loop_
_entity.id
_entity.type
_entity.pdbx_description
1 polymer ?
#
loop_
_entity_poly.entity_id
_entity_poly.type
_entity_poly.pdbx_seq_one_letter_code
_entity_poly.pdbx_strand_id
1 'polypeptide(L)' 'RTKAASQFLKALGLGHALVVVGEEDALFARAARNLAAHKVLPVGGLNVYDVMYYDEILMTSKVARQIEERLAGGSR' A
#
# COMPACT_ATOMS: atom_id res chain seq x y z
N ARG A 1 -1.71 2.20 -16.40
CA ARG A 1 -0.89 3.41 -16.64
C ARG A 1 0.14 3.53 -15.53
N THR A 2 1.31 2.92 -15.68
CA THR A 2 2.40 2.89 -14.68
C THR A 2 3.07 4.26 -14.49
N LYS A 3 3.27 5.01 -15.59
CA LYS A 3 3.86 6.36 -15.56
C LYS A 3 3.10 7.35 -14.67
N ALA A 4 1.76 7.34 -14.72
CA ALA A 4 0.94 8.23 -13.92
C ALA A 4 1.07 7.93 -12.42
N ALA A 5 1.09 6.64 -12.04
CA ALA A 5 1.31 6.23 -10.66
C ALA A 5 2.72 6.61 -10.17
N SER A 6 3.75 6.45 -10.99
CA SER A 6 5.12 6.86 -10.65
C SER A 6 5.24 8.38 -10.46
N GLN A 7 4.61 9.19 -11.32
CA GLN A 7 4.60 10.64 -11.18
C GLN A 7 3.85 11.09 -9.91
N PHE A 8 2.72 10.44 -9.61
CA PHE A 8 1.96 10.72 -8.39
C PHE A 8 2.78 10.41 -7.13
N LEU A 9 3.42 9.24 -7.06
CA LEU A 9 4.27 8.86 -5.92
C LEU A 9 5.48 9.81 -5.78
N LYS A 10 6.12 10.18 -6.90
CA LYS A 10 7.20 11.19 -6.89
C LYS A 10 6.71 12.57 -6.44
N ALA A 11 5.51 12.99 -6.83
CA ALA A 11 4.94 14.26 -6.41
C ALA A 11 4.62 14.29 -4.90
N LEU A 12 4.33 13.14 -4.32
CA LEU A 12 4.19 12.96 -2.87
C LEU A 12 5.55 12.85 -2.14
N GLY A 13 6.67 12.91 -2.87
CA GLY A 13 8.01 12.75 -2.31
C GLY A 13 8.37 11.30 -1.97
N LEU A 14 7.49 10.35 -2.32
CA LEU A 14 7.65 8.95 -1.94
C LEU A 14 8.72 8.29 -2.79
N GLY A 15 9.84 7.95 -2.17
CA GLY A 15 11.01 7.37 -2.82
C GLY A 15 11.07 5.86 -2.68
N HIS A 16 10.76 5.35 -1.49
CA HIS A 16 10.79 3.93 -1.15
C HIS A 16 9.62 3.62 -0.22
N ALA A 17 8.50 3.20 -0.83
CA ALA A 17 7.21 3.22 -0.15
C ALA A 17 6.43 1.93 -0.32
N LEU A 18 5.80 1.51 0.77
CA LEU A 18 4.80 0.47 0.82
C LEU A 18 3.42 1.08 0.60
N VAL A 19 2.72 0.65 -0.44
CA VAL A 19 1.39 1.12 -0.78
C VAL A 19 0.37 0.03 -0.48
N VAL A 20 -0.49 0.28 0.50
CA VAL A 20 -1.53 -0.67 0.92
C VAL A 20 -2.87 -0.24 0.33
N VAL A 21 -3.48 -1.13 -0.45
CA VAL A 21 -4.71 -0.86 -1.19
C VAL A 21 -5.83 -1.80 -0.79
N GLY A 22 -7.07 -1.33 -0.89
CA GLY A 22 -8.25 -2.18 -0.73
C GLY A 22 -8.47 -3.02 -2.00
N GLU A 23 -9.28 -4.09 -1.89
CA GLU A 23 -9.64 -4.96 -3.02
C GLU A 23 -10.31 -4.21 -4.19
N GLU A 24 -10.95 -3.08 -3.89
CA GLU A 24 -11.64 -2.21 -4.84
C GLU A 24 -10.69 -1.47 -5.80
N ASP A 25 -9.39 -1.36 -5.47
CA ASP A 25 -8.39 -0.60 -6.22
C ASP A 25 -7.53 -1.47 -7.17
N ALA A 26 -8.13 -2.51 -7.74
CA ALA A 26 -7.43 -3.49 -8.59
C ALA A 26 -6.70 -2.87 -9.81
N LEU A 27 -7.21 -1.77 -10.37
CA LEU A 27 -6.57 -1.05 -11.48
C LEU A 27 -5.30 -0.31 -11.05
N PHE A 28 -5.31 0.31 -9.87
CA PHE A 28 -4.17 1.00 -9.31
C PHE A 28 -3.11 -0.01 -8.83
N ALA A 29 -3.54 -1.11 -8.19
CA ALA A 29 -2.68 -2.24 -7.85
C ALA A 29 -1.96 -2.80 -9.08
N ARG A 30 -2.68 -2.99 -10.20
CA ARG A 30 -2.07 -3.44 -11.47
C ARG A 30 -1.06 -2.44 -12.03
N ALA A 31 -1.34 -1.14 -11.92
CA ALA A 31 -0.47 -0.10 -12.46
C ALA A 31 0.78 0.17 -11.61
N ALA A 32 0.69 -0.01 -10.29
CA ALA A 32 1.77 0.30 -9.36
C ALA A 32 2.67 -0.91 -9.05
N ARG A 33 2.21 -2.15 -9.27
CA ARG A 33 3.02 -3.38 -9.06
C ARG A 33 4.32 -3.47 -9.87
N ASN A 34 4.42 -2.76 -11.00
CA ASN A 34 5.63 -2.77 -11.83
C ASN A 34 6.64 -1.67 -11.46
N LEU A 35 6.40 -0.91 -10.38
CA LEU A 35 7.32 0.13 -9.94
C LEU A 35 8.39 -0.48 -9.04
N ALA A 36 9.63 -0.55 -9.52
CA ALA A 36 10.73 -1.23 -8.81
C ALA A 36 11.03 -0.67 -7.41
N ALA A 37 10.76 0.61 -7.16
CA ALA A 37 11.03 1.28 -5.88
C ALA A 37 9.85 1.23 -4.88
N HIS A 38 8.68 0.74 -5.30
CA HIS A 38 7.48 0.73 -4.47
C HIS A 38 6.81 -0.63 -4.49
N LYS A 39 6.37 -1.10 -3.34
CA LYS A 39 5.59 -2.34 -3.26
C LYS A 39 4.13 -2.01 -3.07
N VAL A 40 3.27 -2.65 -3.85
CA VAL A 40 1.82 -2.49 -3.71
C VAL A 40 1.20 -3.82 -3.35
N LEU A 41 0.46 -3.85 -2.24
CA LEU A 41 -0.17 -5.07 -1.75
C LEU A 41 -1.57 -4.80 -1.18
N PRO A 42 -2.48 -5.79 -1.29
CA PRO A 42 -3.79 -5.69 -0.67
C PRO A 42 -3.68 -5.79 0.85
N VAL A 43 -4.68 -5.28 1.58
CA VAL A 43 -4.74 -5.34 3.06
C VAL A 43 -4.48 -6.74 3.61
N GLY A 44 -5.04 -7.78 2.97
CA GLY A 44 -4.86 -9.17 3.39
C GLY A 44 -3.44 -9.71 3.23
N GLY A 45 -2.59 -9.07 2.42
CA GLY A 45 -1.19 -9.45 2.17
C GLY A 45 -0.18 -8.61 2.95
N LEU A 46 -0.64 -7.77 3.89
CA LEU A 46 0.24 -6.93 4.69
C LEU A 46 1.05 -7.78 5.68
N ASN A 47 2.37 -7.67 5.59
CA ASN A 47 3.31 -8.41 6.43
C ASN A 47 4.20 -7.45 7.24
N VAL A 48 4.63 -7.89 8.42
CA VAL A 48 5.53 -7.12 9.30
C VAL A 48 6.86 -6.82 8.61
N TYR A 49 7.40 -7.77 7.85
CA TYR A 49 8.65 -7.58 7.11
C TYR A 49 8.56 -6.38 6.15
N ASP A 50 7.45 -6.24 5.43
CA ASP A 50 7.28 -5.14 4.49
C ASP A 50 7.18 -3.80 5.23
N VAL A 51 6.45 -3.76 6.33
CA VAL A 51 6.34 -2.55 7.17
C VAL A 51 7.70 -2.09 7.71
N MET A 52 8.62 -3.02 8.03
CA MET A 52 9.96 -2.67 8.48
C MET A 52 10.94 -2.39 7.34
N TYR A 53 10.70 -2.92 6.15
CA TYR A 53 11.61 -2.78 5.01
C TYR A 53 11.42 -1.45 4.26
N TYR A 54 10.20 -0.93 4.18
CA TYR A 54 9.90 0.33 3.51
C TYR A 54 9.93 1.50 4.49
N ASP A 55 10.50 2.63 4.07
CA ASP A 55 10.65 3.84 4.89
C ASP A 55 9.33 4.60 5.03
N GLU A 56 8.46 4.46 4.03
CA GLU A 56 7.21 5.20 3.93
C GLU A 56 6.03 4.26 3.67
N ILE A 57 4.87 4.58 4.24
CA ILE A 57 3.65 3.80 4.05
C ILE A 57 2.53 4.72 3.55
N LEU A 58 1.98 4.38 2.39
CA LEU A 58 0.84 5.04 1.79
C LEU A 58 -0.38 4.13 1.87
N MET A 59 -1.45 4.61 2.48
CA MET A 59 -2.73 3.91 2.55
C MET A 59 -3.89 4.90 2.58
N THR A 60 -5.09 4.44 2.21
CA THR A 60 -6.30 5.24 2.35
C THR A 60 -6.89 5.08 3.75
N SER A 61 -7.68 6.04 4.21
CA SER A 61 -8.35 5.98 5.52
C SER A 61 -9.28 4.76 5.63
N LYS A 62 -9.87 4.32 4.51
CA LYS A 62 -10.67 3.08 4.44
C LYS A 62 -9.82 1.85 4.73
N VAL A 63 -8.63 1.78 4.16
CA VAL A 63 -7.67 0.68 4.38
C VAL A 63 -7.16 0.67 5.82
N ALA A 64 -6.83 1.83 6.38
CA ALA A 64 -6.40 1.94 7.78
C ALA A 64 -7.46 1.36 8.73
N ARG A 65 -8.73 1.71 8.53
CA ARG A 65 -9.83 1.16 9.32
C ARG A 65 -9.99 -0.36 9.17
N GLN A 66 -9.82 -0.90 7.96
CA GLN A 66 -9.85 -2.35 7.74
C GLN A 66 -8.71 -3.08 8.47
N ILE A 67 -7.53 -2.46 8.55
CA ILE A 67 -6.39 -2.99 9.31
C ILE A 67 -6.71 -2.97 10.80
N GLU A 68 -7.24 -1.85 11.32
CA GLU A 68 -7.65 -1.73 12.71
C GLU A 68 -8.70 -2.77 13.10
N GLU A 69 -9.74 -2.96 12.29
CA GLU A 69 -10.79 -3.97 12.51
C GLU A 69 -10.20 -5.39 12.52
N ARG A 70 -9.25 -5.68 11.62
CA ARG A 70 -8.55 -6.98 11.57
C ARG A 70 -7.66 -7.22 12.78
N LEU A 71 -6.94 -6.20 13.26
CA LEU A 71 -6.05 -6.31 14.43
C LEU A 71 -6.83 -6.36 15.75
N ALA A 72 -7.89 -5.56 15.87
CA ALA A 72 -8.77 -5.56 17.05
C ALA A 72 -9.59 -6.86 17.16
N GLY A 73 -9.96 -7.48 16.04
CA GLY A 73 -10.66 -8.76 16.00
C GLY A 73 -9.84 -9.96 16.48
N GLY A 74 -8.53 -9.81 16.68
CA GLY A 74 -7.62 -10.85 17.20
C GLY A 74 -7.56 -10.96 18.73
N SER A 75 -8.30 -10.11 19.46
CA SER A 75 -8.41 -10.17 20.92
C SER A 75 -9.84 -10.54 21.33
N ARG A 76 -10.19 -11.80 21.13
CA ARG A 76 -11.25 -12.52 21.86
C ARG A 76 -10.81 -13.94 22.13
#